data_AF-L7UDJ2-F1
#
_entry.id   AF-L7UDJ2-F1
#
_cell.length_a   1.000
_cell.length_b   1.000
_cell.length_c   1.000
_cell.angle_alpha   90.00
_cell.angle_beta   90.00
_cell.angle_gamma   90.00
#
_symmetry.space_group_name_H-M   'P 1'
#
loop_
_entity.id
_entity.type
_entity.pdbx_description
1 polymer ?
#
loop_
_entity_poly.entity_id
_entity_poly.type
_entity_poly.pdbx_seq_one_letter_code
_entity_poly.pdbx_strand_id
1 'polypeptide(L)'
;MSESKPVSQEQRESSLRDILGSDRTAMVQAATLLSSDASTTSQLVELLQSERRIETRHAILYALSWHSDLKLWDLMVQMLSDSNEAPLVRGQAAEGLAYMFSKVRTVSREFEVAVNALAAALKDPSPEVRYCAVHALGTTGHPPVKTMLEEMLVDQNRAEGWVGTVGEAASRAIETLELAHGMRIKGEL
;
A
#
# COMPACT_ATOMS: atom_id res chain seq x y z
N MET A 1 -7.47 -2.39 -24.19
CA MET A 1 -7.77 -2.87 -22.83
C MET A 1 -8.25 -4.30 -22.96
N SER A 2 -7.42 -5.28 -22.61
CA SER A 2 -7.84 -6.68 -22.58
C SER A 2 -8.73 -6.85 -21.35
N GLU A 3 -10.03 -7.09 -21.53
CA GLU A 3 -10.87 -7.55 -20.43
C GLU A 3 -10.32 -8.90 -19.96
N SER A 4 -9.63 -8.88 -18.81
CA SER A 4 -9.21 -10.11 -18.15
C SER A 4 -10.46 -10.93 -17.83
N LYS A 5 -10.45 -12.22 -18.17
CA LYS A 5 -11.59 -13.10 -17.84
C LYS A 5 -11.79 -13.09 -16.32
N PRO A 6 -13.05 -13.08 -15.84
CA PRO A 6 -13.33 -13.16 -14.41
C PRO A 6 -12.76 -14.45 -13.83
N VAL A 7 -12.18 -14.35 -12.64
CA VAL A 7 -11.58 -15.48 -11.92
C VAL A 7 -12.66 -16.54 -11.65
N SER A 8 -12.41 -17.78 -12.05
CA SER A 8 -13.35 -18.88 -11.81
C SER A 8 -13.37 -19.26 -10.33
N GLN A 9 -14.46 -19.88 -9.87
CA GLN A 9 -14.55 -20.36 -8.48
C GLN A 9 -13.42 -21.34 -8.13
N GLU A 10 -13.08 -22.24 -9.05
CA GLU A 10 -11.98 -23.20 -8.87
C GLU A 10 -10.61 -22.50 -8.74
N GLN A 11 -10.35 -21.50 -9.59
CA GLN A 11 -9.13 -20.70 -9.53
C GLN A 11 -9.03 -19.92 -8.23
N ARG A 12 -10.13 -19.33 -7.77
CA ARG A 12 -10.23 -18.63 -6.48
C ARG A 12 -9.92 -19.57 -5.33
N GLU A 13 -10.59 -20.72 -5.26
CA GLU A 13 -10.40 -21.69 -4.19
C GLU A 13 -8.99 -22.27 -4.16
N SER A 14 -8.38 -22.52 -5.33
CA SER A 14 -6.97 -22.91 -5.40
C SER A 14 -6.06 -21.81 -4.88
N SER A 15 -6.25 -20.57 -5.36
CA SER A 15 -5.40 -19.45 -4.96
C SER A 15 -5.50 -19.15 -3.47
N LEU A 16 -6.68 -19.28 -2.86
CA LEU A 16 -6.86 -19.14 -1.41
C LEU A 16 -6.14 -20.23 -0.60
N ARG A 17 -5.93 -21.43 -1.16
CA ARG A 17 -5.08 -22.46 -0.54
C ARG A 17 -3.60 -22.15 -0.77
N ASP A 18 -3.24 -21.79 -1.99
CA ASP A 18 -1.86 -21.57 -2.42
C ASP A 18 -1.22 -20.36 -1.74
N ILE A 19 -2.01 -19.31 -1.45
CA ILE A 19 -1.52 -18.14 -0.70
C ILE A 19 -1.10 -18.50 0.73
N LEU A 20 -1.73 -19.52 1.33
CA LEU A 20 -1.37 -20.07 2.64
C LEU A 20 -0.27 -21.14 2.55
N GLY A 21 0.12 -21.54 1.35
CA GLY A 21 1.14 -22.56 1.11
C GLY A 21 2.55 -22.11 1.54
N SER A 22 3.50 -23.05 1.48
CA SER A 22 4.93 -22.77 1.70
C SER A 22 5.70 -22.52 0.40
N ASP A 23 5.11 -22.83 -0.75
CA ASP A 23 5.71 -22.55 -2.06
C ASP A 23 5.56 -21.06 -2.38
N ARG A 24 6.69 -20.35 -2.38
CA ARG A 24 6.75 -18.92 -2.66
C ARG A 24 6.25 -18.57 -4.07
N THR A 25 6.48 -19.43 -5.06
CA THR A 25 6.05 -19.18 -6.44
C THR A 25 4.53 -19.27 -6.54
N ALA A 26 3.96 -20.34 -5.96
CA ALA A 26 2.51 -20.52 -5.90
C ALA A 26 1.83 -19.39 -5.12
N MET A 27 2.42 -18.97 -4.00
CA MET A 27 1.92 -17.86 -3.19
C MET A 27 1.88 -16.53 -3.96
N VAL A 28 2.94 -16.20 -4.70
CA VAL A 28 2.98 -14.97 -5.51
C VAL A 28 1.96 -15.01 -6.65
N GLN A 29 1.82 -16.16 -7.32
CA GLN A 29 0.81 -16.35 -8.37
C GLN A 29 -0.60 -16.22 -7.80
N ALA A 30 -0.86 -16.83 -6.65
CA ALA A 30 -2.12 -16.73 -5.94
C ALA A 30 -2.44 -15.30 -5.53
N ALA A 31 -1.51 -14.58 -4.90
CA ALA A 31 -1.69 -13.19 -4.51
C ALA A 31 -1.97 -12.29 -5.72
N THR A 32 -1.26 -12.51 -6.83
CA THR A 32 -1.47 -11.77 -8.09
C THR A 32 -2.85 -12.03 -8.65
N LEU A 33 -3.29 -13.30 -8.72
CA LEU A 33 -4.62 -13.63 -9.22
C LEU A 33 -5.72 -13.05 -8.32
N LEU A 34 -5.60 -13.24 -7.01
CA LEU A 34 -6.54 -12.76 -6.01
C LEU A 34 -6.64 -11.23 -5.98
N SER A 35 -5.56 -10.50 -6.28
CA SER A 35 -5.57 -9.04 -6.37
C SER A 35 -6.58 -8.46 -7.37
N SER A 36 -6.96 -9.26 -8.37
CA SER A 36 -7.98 -8.90 -9.37
C SER A 36 -9.38 -9.45 -9.07
N ASP A 37 -9.56 -10.13 -7.94
CA ASP A 37 -10.83 -10.69 -7.49
C ASP A 37 -11.28 -10.10 -6.15
N ALA A 38 -11.84 -8.88 -6.22
CA ALA A 38 -12.35 -8.16 -5.06
C ALA A 38 -13.48 -8.89 -4.30
N SER A 39 -14.09 -9.94 -4.88
CA SER A 39 -15.06 -10.79 -4.16
C SER A 39 -14.43 -11.55 -2.99
N THR A 40 -13.10 -11.67 -2.97
CA THR A 40 -12.33 -12.35 -1.92
C THR A 40 -11.96 -11.43 -0.74
N THR A 41 -12.30 -10.14 -0.79
CA THR A 41 -11.90 -9.15 0.24
C THR A 41 -12.17 -9.63 1.67
N SER A 42 -13.39 -10.06 1.98
CA SER A 42 -13.75 -10.50 3.34
C SER A 42 -12.95 -11.73 3.78
N GLN A 43 -12.79 -12.72 2.90
CA GLN A 43 -12.03 -13.95 3.18
C GLN A 43 -10.55 -13.64 3.42
N LEU A 44 -9.96 -12.76 2.61
CA LEU A 44 -8.57 -12.34 2.77
C LEU A 44 -8.35 -11.56 4.06
N VAL A 45 -9.29 -10.72 4.49
CA VAL A 45 -9.21 -10.03 5.80
C VAL A 45 -9.24 -11.04 6.95
N GLU A 46 -10.12 -12.05 6.90
CA GLU A 46 -10.17 -13.12 7.92
C GLU A 46 -8.87 -13.93 7.98
N LEU A 47 -8.29 -14.27 6.81
CA LEU A 47 -7.01 -14.96 6.73
C LEU A 47 -5.88 -14.08 7.29
N LEU A 48 -5.85 -12.79 6.95
CA LEU A 48 -4.85 -11.85 7.44
C LEU A 48 -4.88 -11.72 8.97
N GLN A 49 -6.06 -11.78 9.60
CA GLN A 49 -6.17 -11.68 11.06
C GLN A 49 -5.60 -12.91 11.80
N SER A 50 -5.69 -14.09 11.19
CA SER A 50 -5.27 -15.35 11.82
C SER A 50 -3.82 -15.74 11.50
N GLU A 51 -3.29 -15.33 10.35
CA GLU A 51 -1.95 -15.69 9.90
C GLU A 51 -0.84 -14.91 10.62
N ARG A 52 0.29 -15.58 10.86
CA ARG A 52 1.46 -15.04 11.57
C ARG A 52 2.73 -15.00 10.71
N ARG A 53 2.82 -15.81 9.66
CA ARG A 53 3.97 -15.81 8.75
C ARG A 53 4.03 -14.53 7.95
N ILE A 54 5.19 -13.89 7.97
CA ILE A 54 5.42 -12.56 7.38
C ILE A 54 5.09 -12.57 5.89
N GLU A 55 5.58 -13.58 5.18
CA GLU A 55 5.43 -13.73 3.74
C GLU A 55 3.97 -13.88 3.34
N THR A 56 3.21 -14.69 4.09
CA THR A 56 1.78 -14.91 3.84
C THR A 56 0.97 -13.67 4.17
N ARG A 57 1.24 -12.99 5.30
CA ARG A 57 0.59 -11.71 5.64
C ARG A 57 0.83 -10.67 4.55
N HIS A 58 2.07 -10.55 4.07
CA HIS A 58 2.43 -9.66 2.97
C HIS A 58 1.68 -10.02 1.68
N ALA A 59 1.66 -11.30 1.29
CA ALA A 59 0.96 -11.75 0.08
C ALA A 59 -0.55 -11.45 0.13
N ILE A 60 -1.19 -11.67 1.29
CA ILE A 60 -2.60 -11.35 1.50
C ILE A 60 -2.83 -9.83 1.41
N LEU A 61 -1.98 -9.04 2.08
CA LEU A 61 -2.11 -7.58 2.09
C LEU A 61 -1.83 -6.96 0.72
N TYR A 62 -0.90 -7.54 -0.05
CA TYR A 62 -0.68 -7.19 -1.45
C TYR A 62 -1.97 -7.31 -2.24
N ALA A 63 -2.64 -8.48 -2.20
CA ALA A 63 -3.89 -8.68 -2.93
C ALA A 63 -4.97 -7.66 -2.53
N LEU A 64 -5.15 -7.47 -1.21
CA LEU A 64 -6.10 -6.50 -0.66
C LEU A 64 -5.83 -5.06 -1.10
N SER A 65 -4.57 -4.67 -1.32
CA SER A 65 -4.19 -3.32 -1.75
C SER A 65 -4.78 -2.96 -3.14
N TRP A 66 -4.95 -3.95 -4.02
CA TRP A 66 -5.53 -3.74 -5.35
C TRP A 66 -7.05 -3.68 -5.37
N HIS A 67 -7.71 -4.19 -4.32
CA HIS A 67 -9.18 -4.18 -4.24
C HIS A 67 -9.75 -2.77 -4.12
N SER A 68 -8.92 -1.81 -3.67
CA SER A 68 -9.28 -0.39 -3.57
C SER A 68 -10.58 -0.14 -2.77
N ASP A 69 -10.87 -1.00 -1.79
CA ASP A 69 -12.04 -0.92 -0.91
C ASP A 69 -11.73 -0.01 0.29
N LEU A 70 -12.40 1.15 0.38
CA LEU A 70 -12.22 2.10 1.48
C LEU A 70 -12.52 1.51 2.87
N LYS A 71 -13.24 0.39 2.97
CA LYS A 71 -13.43 -0.33 4.23
C LYS A 71 -12.11 -0.87 4.81
N LEU A 72 -11.08 -1.01 3.97
CA LEU A 72 -9.74 -1.42 4.38
C LEU A 72 -8.88 -0.27 4.91
N TRP A 73 -9.35 0.98 4.80
CA TRP A 73 -8.58 2.17 5.16
C TRP A 73 -8.01 2.10 6.59
N ASP A 74 -8.89 1.90 7.57
CA ASP A 74 -8.51 1.86 8.98
C ASP A 74 -7.57 0.68 9.27
N LEU A 75 -7.77 -0.46 8.61
CA LEU A 75 -6.89 -1.62 8.71
C LEU A 75 -5.48 -1.28 8.20
N MET A 76 -5.36 -0.64 7.04
CA MET A 76 -4.07 -0.24 6.47
C MET A 76 -3.33 0.76 7.37
N VAL A 77 -4.04 1.75 7.92
CA VAL A 77 -3.48 2.70 8.89
C VAL A 77 -2.98 1.98 10.15
N GLN A 78 -3.77 1.04 10.70
CA GLN A 78 -3.40 0.27 11.88
C GLN A 78 -2.15 -0.58 11.63
N MET A 79 -2.09 -1.30 10.50
CA MET A 79 -0.95 -2.14 10.16
C MET A 79 0.32 -1.34 9.91
N LEU A 80 0.22 -0.18 9.25
CA LEU A 80 1.34 0.74 9.09
C LEU A 80 1.90 1.23 10.44
N SER A 81 1.01 1.46 11.41
CA SER A 81 1.37 2.02 12.72
C SER A 81 1.82 0.96 13.74
N ASP A 82 1.64 -0.34 13.45
CA ASP A 82 2.00 -1.42 14.37
C ASP A 82 3.51 -1.69 14.31
N SER A 83 4.25 -1.18 15.29
CA SER A 83 5.70 -1.42 15.41
C SER A 83 6.09 -2.90 15.55
N ASN A 84 5.16 -3.79 15.92
CA ASN A 84 5.41 -5.23 16.01
C ASN A 84 5.14 -5.97 14.70
N GLU A 85 4.44 -5.35 13.75
CA GLU A 85 4.22 -5.92 12.42
C GLU A 85 5.54 -5.92 11.64
N ALA A 86 5.74 -6.88 10.75
CA ALA A 86 6.96 -6.94 9.96
C ALA A 86 7.10 -5.73 9.00
N PRO A 87 8.30 -5.18 8.78
CA PRO A 87 8.50 -4.01 7.91
C PRO A 87 7.92 -4.18 6.51
N LEU A 88 8.04 -5.38 5.94
CA LEU A 88 7.47 -5.73 4.64
C LEU A 88 5.95 -5.53 4.59
N VAL A 89 5.24 -5.89 5.66
CA VAL A 89 3.79 -5.75 5.76
C VAL A 89 3.40 -4.29 6.05
N ARG A 90 4.15 -3.57 6.90
CA ARG A 90 3.94 -2.13 7.13
C ARG A 90 4.10 -1.33 5.83
N GLY A 91 5.15 -1.60 5.06
CA GLY A 91 5.39 -0.96 3.76
C GLY A 91 4.27 -1.23 2.76
N GLN A 92 3.78 -2.48 2.70
CA GLN A 92 2.63 -2.83 1.86
C GLN A 92 1.35 -2.11 2.30
N ALA A 93 1.15 -1.87 3.59
CA ALA A 93 0.01 -1.09 4.09
C ALA A 93 0.08 0.39 3.63
N ALA A 94 1.27 1.00 3.65
CA ALA A 94 1.47 2.34 3.10
C ALA A 94 1.18 2.39 1.59
N GLU A 95 1.61 1.38 0.84
CA GLU A 95 1.29 1.28 -0.59
C GLU A 95 -0.21 1.11 -0.83
N GLY A 96 -0.90 0.28 -0.04
CA GLY A 96 -2.35 0.13 -0.12
C GLY A 96 -3.10 1.45 0.11
N LEU A 97 -2.64 2.29 1.05
CA LEU A 97 -3.16 3.65 1.24
C LEU A 97 -2.95 4.53 0.01
N ALA A 98 -1.77 4.41 -0.64
CA ALA A 98 -1.42 5.20 -1.82
C ALA A 98 -2.47 5.08 -2.93
N TYR A 99 -3.00 3.87 -3.15
CA TYR A 99 -4.02 3.57 -4.17
C TYR A 99 -5.43 4.10 -3.83
N MET A 100 -5.68 4.45 -2.57
CA MET A 100 -7.00 4.88 -2.11
C MET A 100 -7.11 6.39 -1.89
N PHE A 101 -6.00 7.15 -1.84
CA PHE A 101 -6.04 8.58 -1.52
C PHE A 101 -6.93 9.40 -2.44
N SER A 102 -7.05 9.05 -3.73
CA SER A 102 -7.96 9.76 -4.67
C SER A 102 -9.42 9.74 -4.21
N LYS A 103 -9.83 8.67 -3.50
CA LYS A 103 -11.20 8.45 -3.02
C LYS A 103 -11.48 9.12 -1.66
N VAL A 104 -10.46 9.69 -1.02
CA VAL A 104 -10.58 10.33 0.30
C VAL A 104 -10.43 11.84 0.17
N ARG A 105 -11.30 12.59 0.88
CA ARG A 105 -11.26 14.05 0.90
C ARG A 105 -10.15 14.52 1.82
N THR A 106 -9.33 15.45 1.36
CA THR A 106 -8.18 15.99 2.11
C THR A 106 -8.54 16.71 3.41
N VAL A 107 -9.80 17.13 3.56
CA VAL A 107 -10.32 17.80 4.78
C VAL A 107 -10.96 16.83 5.78
N SER A 108 -10.96 15.52 5.48
CA SER A 108 -11.57 14.52 6.36
C SER A 108 -10.61 14.12 7.48
N ARG A 109 -11.18 13.66 8.60
CA ARG A 109 -10.41 13.17 9.74
C ARG A 109 -9.61 11.92 9.37
N GLU A 110 -10.19 11.04 8.56
CA GLU A 110 -9.58 9.79 8.10
C GLU A 110 -8.34 10.06 7.26
N PHE A 111 -8.38 11.12 6.43
CA PHE A 111 -7.22 11.60 5.68
C PHE A 111 -6.11 12.10 6.60
N GLU A 112 -6.44 12.97 7.55
CA GLU A 112 -5.48 13.51 8.53
C GLU A 112 -4.80 12.39 9.33
N VAL A 113 -5.57 11.41 9.79
CA VAL A 113 -5.05 10.24 10.52
C VAL A 113 -4.06 9.45 9.66
N ALA A 114 -4.36 9.19 8.39
CA ALA A 114 -3.45 8.46 7.51
C ALA A 114 -2.19 9.26 7.18
N VAL A 115 -2.29 10.57 6.93
CA VAL A 115 -1.13 11.44 6.72
C VAL A 115 -0.23 11.45 7.96
N ASN A 116 -0.80 11.52 9.16
CA ASN A 116 -0.03 11.45 10.40
C ASN A 116 0.67 10.09 10.59
N ALA A 117 -0.01 8.99 10.26
CA ALA A 117 0.61 7.65 10.30
C ALA A 117 1.76 7.52 9.28
N LEU A 118 1.58 8.02 8.06
CA LEU A 118 2.62 8.05 7.04
C LEU A 118 3.80 8.95 7.44
N ALA A 119 3.53 10.12 8.03
CA ALA A 119 4.57 11.01 8.54
C ALA A 119 5.39 10.35 9.66
N ALA A 120 4.76 9.53 10.52
CA ALA A 120 5.49 8.71 11.48
C ALA A 120 6.33 7.63 10.79
N ALA A 121 5.79 6.99 9.75
CA ALA A 121 6.47 5.96 8.98
C ALA A 121 7.70 6.48 8.19
N LEU A 122 7.81 7.79 7.93
CA LEU A 122 9.05 8.41 7.41
C LEU A 122 10.25 8.26 8.36
N LYS A 123 10.03 7.90 9.62
CA LYS A 123 11.06 7.67 10.63
C LYS A 123 11.28 6.19 10.93
N ASP A 124 10.64 5.30 10.18
CA ASP A 124 10.77 3.86 10.36
C ASP A 124 12.22 3.40 10.14
N PRO A 125 12.76 2.48 10.95
CA PRO A 125 14.12 1.96 10.75
C PRO A 125 14.31 1.27 9.39
N SER A 126 13.26 0.67 8.81
CA SER A 126 13.31 0.02 7.50
C SER A 126 13.23 1.05 6.36
N PRO A 127 14.22 1.06 5.44
CA PRO A 127 14.17 1.87 4.23
C PRO A 127 12.95 1.57 3.35
N GLU A 128 12.47 0.32 3.33
CA GLU A 128 11.30 -0.12 2.58
C GLU A 128 10.03 0.59 3.07
N VAL A 129 9.83 0.66 4.39
CA VAL A 129 8.69 1.37 4.97
C VAL A 129 8.75 2.87 4.66
N ARG A 130 9.93 3.48 4.81
CA ARG A 130 10.12 4.90 4.47
C ARG A 130 9.86 5.17 2.99
N TYR A 131 10.36 4.31 2.10
CA TYR A 131 10.12 4.40 0.66
C TYR A 131 8.63 4.37 0.33
N CYS A 132 7.89 3.39 0.86
CA CYS A 132 6.45 3.28 0.63
C CYS A 132 5.67 4.46 1.23
N ALA A 133 6.08 4.95 2.41
CA ALA A 133 5.47 6.12 3.03
C ALA A 133 5.67 7.39 2.20
N VAL A 134 6.89 7.60 1.69
CA VAL A 134 7.21 8.68 0.74
C VAL A 134 6.33 8.59 -0.51
N HIS A 135 6.22 7.40 -1.10
CA HIS A 135 5.37 7.17 -2.26
C HIS A 135 3.91 7.53 -1.99
N ALA A 136 3.36 7.02 -0.90
CA ALA A 136 1.97 7.25 -0.51
C ALA A 136 1.66 8.73 -0.21
N LEU A 137 2.57 9.44 0.46
CA LEU A 137 2.44 10.89 0.68
C LEU A 137 2.43 11.66 -0.64
N GLY A 138 3.23 11.24 -1.63
CA GLY A 138 3.22 11.80 -2.98
C GLY A 138 1.88 11.66 -3.69
N THR A 139 1.15 10.56 -3.51
CA THR A 139 -0.15 10.35 -4.17
C THR A 139 -1.31 11.09 -3.50
N THR A 140 -1.08 11.72 -2.34
CA THR A 140 -2.14 12.43 -1.61
C THR A 140 -2.71 13.61 -2.39
N GLY A 141 -1.92 14.30 -3.21
CA GLY A 141 -2.27 15.60 -3.79
C GLY A 141 -2.52 16.70 -2.75
N HIS A 142 -1.94 16.56 -1.55
CA HIS A 142 -2.11 17.48 -0.42
C HIS A 142 -0.84 18.31 -0.19
N PRO A 143 -0.74 19.55 -0.72
CA PRO A 143 0.48 20.35 -0.69
C PRO A 143 1.18 20.48 0.66
N PRO A 144 0.47 20.54 1.82
CA PRO A 144 1.12 20.60 3.13
C PRO A 144 2.09 19.45 3.45
N VAL A 145 2.00 18.28 2.78
CA VAL A 145 2.97 17.19 3.00
C VAL A 145 4.32 17.41 2.29
N LYS A 146 4.43 18.42 1.42
CA LYS A 146 5.62 18.66 0.60
C LYS A 146 6.90 18.79 1.44
N THR A 147 6.86 19.53 2.55
CA THR A 147 8.03 19.70 3.42
C THR A 147 8.51 18.36 4.00
N MET A 148 7.59 17.45 4.33
CA MET A 148 7.96 16.11 4.80
C MET A 148 8.69 15.31 3.71
N LEU A 149 8.30 15.46 2.45
CA LEU A 149 8.99 14.82 1.32
C LEU A 149 10.36 15.45 1.06
N GLU A 150 10.48 16.77 1.16
CA GLU A 150 11.75 17.48 1.01
C GLU A 150 12.79 17.03 2.05
N GLU A 151 12.36 16.78 3.29
CA GLU A 151 13.23 16.21 4.34
C GLU A 151 13.79 14.83 3.98
N MET A 152 13.06 14.04 3.19
CA MET A 152 13.48 12.68 2.79
C MET A 152 14.48 12.65 1.64
N LEU A 153 14.73 13.78 0.95
CA LEU A 153 15.67 13.87 -0.19
C LEU A 153 17.10 13.45 0.18
N VAL A 154 17.49 13.62 1.44
CA VAL A 154 18.82 13.27 1.94
C VAL A 154 18.98 11.77 2.26
N ASP A 155 17.88 11.01 2.32
CA ASP A 155 17.93 9.59 2.66
C ASP A 155 18.47 8.75 1.50
N GLN A 156 19.75 8.38 1.58
CA GLN A 156 20.45 7.59 0.56
C GLN A 156 20.27 6.08 0.72
N ASN A 157 19.45 5.61 1.66
CA ASN A 157 19.23 4.18 1.82
C ASN A 157 18.42 3.61 0.66
N ARG A 158 18.81 2.43 0.19
CA ARG A 158 18.07 1.68 -0.82
C ARG A 158 17.02 0.83 -0.12
N ALA A 159 15.84 0.77 -0.71
CA ALA A 159 14.78 -0.14 -0.30
C ALA A 159 14.84 -1.42 -1.15
N GLU A 160 14.96 -2.58 -0.51
CA GLU A 160 14.98 -3.85 -1.21
C GLU A 160 13.66 -4.08 -1.96
N GLY A 161 13.73 -4.54 -3.21
CA GLY A 161 12.55 -4.72 -4.08
C GLY A 161 12.07 -3.45 -4.79
N TRP A 162 12.62 -2.27 -4.47
CA TRP A 162 12.24 -0.99 -5.08
C TRP A 162 13.37 -0.38 -5.92
N VAL A 163 12.99 0.57 -6.80
CA VAL A 163 13.94 1.26 -7.68
C VAL A 163 14.49 2.50 -6.99
N GLY A 164 15.78 2.44 -6.65
CA GLY A 164 16.54 3.60 -6.19
C GLY A 164 16.67 3.74 -4.68
N THR A 165 17.00 4.94 -4.23
CA THR A 165 17.02 5.33 -2.81
C THR A 165 15.69 5.94 -2.36
N VAL A 166 15.50 6.06 -1.04
CA VAL A 166 14.36 6.79 -0.47
C VAL A 166 14.35 8.26 -0.92
N GLY A 167 15.51 8.91 -1.03
CA GLY A 167 15.63 10.28 -1.51
C GLY A 167 15.26 10.44 -2.99
N GLU A 168 15.65 9.48 -3.84
CA GLU A 168 15.19 9.46 -5.24
C GLU A 168 13.67 9.25 -5.33
N ALA A 169 13.10 8.43 -4.44
CA ALA A 169 11.65 8.28 -4.32
C ALA A 169 10.97 9.57 -3.88
N ALA A 170 11.58 10.32 -2.95
CA ALA A 170 11.07 11.59 -2.46
C ALA A 170 11.03 12.65 -3.56
N SER A 171 12.07 12.71 -4.40
CA SER A 171 12.07 13.57 -5.60
C SER A 171 10.87 13.26 -6.51
N ARG A 172 10.64 11.97 -6.82
CA ARG A 172 9.48 11.55 -7.63
C ARG A 172 8.14 11.83 -6.95
N ALA A 173 8.08 11.67 -5.62
CA ALA A 173 6.87 11.90 -4.84
C ALA A 173 6.48 13.39 -4.84
N ILE A 174 7.44 14.32 -4.83
CA ILE A 174 7.18 15.76 -4.94
C ILE A 174 6.56 16.09 -6.30
N GLU A 175 7.10 15.55 -7.39
CA GLU A 175 6.52 15.72 -8.74
C GLU A 175 5.09 15.14 -8.80
N THR A 176 4.90 13.95 -8.24
CA THR A 176 3.59 13.28 -8.17
C THR A 176 2.58 14.09 -7.36
N LEU A 177 3.01 14.68 -6.25
CA LEU A 177 2.18 15.51 -5.38
C LEU A 177 1.62 16.73 -6.11
N GLU A 178 2.47 17.41 -6.88
CA GLU A 178 2.09 18.60 -7.65
C GLU A 178 1.09 18.25 -8.77
N LEU A 179 1.33 17.13 -9.47
CA LEU A 179 0.39 16.60 -10.47
C LEU A 179 -0.95 16.23 -9.84
N ALA A 180 -0.95 15.43 -8.77
CA ALA A 180 -2.15 15.00 -8.08
C ALA A 180 -2.93 16.20 -7.51
N HIS A 181 -2.24 17.20 -6.95
CA HIS A 181 -2.88 18.43 -6.49
C HIS A 181 -3.58 19.18 -7.63
N GLY A 182 -2.92 19.29 -8.78
CA GLY A 182 -3.50 19.87 -9.99
C GLY A 182 -4.77 19.15 -10.44
N MET A 183 -4.76 17.82 -10.43
CA MET A 183 -5.94 17.00 -10.77
C MET A 183 -7.08 17.19 -9.76
N ARG A 184 -6.78 17.30 -8.45
CA ARG A 184 -7.80 17.54 -7.41
C ARG A 184 -8.52 18.87 -7.60
N ILE A 185 -7.79 19.94 -7.93
CA ILE A 185 -8.38 21.27 -8.16
C ILE A 185 -9.33 21.25 -9.36
N LYS A 186 -9.01 20.48 -10.39
CA LYS A 186 -9.82 20.34 -11.60
C LYS A 186 -10.98 19.35 -11.46
N GLY A 187 -11.03 18.57 -10.37
CA GLY A 187 -12.00 17.50 -10.18
C GLY A 187 -11.76 16.29 -11.10
N GLU A 188 -10.49 16.04 -11.48
CA GLU A 188 -10.07 15.01 -12.44
C GLU A 188 -9.52 13.74 -11.77
N LEU A 189 -9.63 13.64 -10.44
CA LEU A 189 -9.20 12.49 -9.63
C LEU A 189 -10.38 11.60 -9.21
#